data_AF-A0A0S7XET4-F1
#
_entry.id   AF-A0A0S7XET4-F1
#
_cell.length_a   1.000
_cell.length_b   1.000
_cell.length_c   1.000
_cell.angle_alpha   90.00
_cell.angle_beta   90.00
_cell.angle_gamma   90.00
#
_symmetry.space_group_name_H-M   'P 1'
#
loop_
_entity.id
_entity.type
_entity.pdbx_description
1 polymer ?
#
loop_
_entity_poly.entity_id
_entity_poly.type
_entity_poly.pdbx_seq_one_letter_code
_entity_poly.pdbx_strand_id
1 'polypeptide(L)'
;MRKQIPLLLTFLAGTIPIFAFFVPERHVGLVSTGLDSWLIIVYGFALLLGVVNVVQMNTNKIKRRASGWPYSIVLLAGLVIMGSFGLLGSFDVFGGIATRPDGSSTPFNWLYTNAFLPLQGTMFALLAFFMASASYRAFRARNVEATILLIAALIVMFGRIPFGEMVSKWFPIVTEWIMGKPNMAAQRGIMIGAALGAASMALRVILGIERSYLGIGKGE
;
A
#
# COMPACT_ATOMS: atom_id res chain seq x y z
N MET A 1 -26.16 25.88 -10.92
CA MET A 1 -26.93 24.64 -11.15
C MET A 1 -26.09 23.45 -11.59
N ARG A 2 -25.36 23.47 -12.73
CA ARG A 2 -24.56 22.30 -13.21
C ARG A 2 -23.49 21.77 -12.24
N LYS A 3 -23.00 22.60 -11.31
CA LYS A 3 -21.98 22.23 -10.31
C LYS A 3 -22.54 21.87 -8.93
N GLN A 4 -23.80 22.23 -8.65
CA GLN A 4 -24.42 21.98 -7.34
C GLN A 4 -24.91 20.54 -7.22
N ILE A 5 -25.36 19.94 -8.32
CA ILE A 5 -25.84 18.56 -8.34
C ILE A 5 -24.70 17.57 -7.99
N PRO A 6 -23.50 17.62 -8.62
CA PRO A 6 -22.40 16.73 -8.24
C PRO A 6 -21.95 16.92 -6.79
N LEU A 7 -21.87 18.17 -6.31
CA LEU A 7 -21.49 18.46 -4.93
C LEU A 7 -22.50 17.92 -3.92
N LEU A 8 -23.80 18.06 -4.20
CA LEU A 8 -24.86 17.51 -3.36
C LEU A 8 -24.80 15.99 -3.34
N LEU A 9 -24.56 15.35 -4.49
CA LEU A 9 -24.39 13.90 -4.58
C LEU A 9 -23.18 13.42 -3.79
N THR A 10 -22.02 14.09 -3.90
CA THR A 10 -20.82 13.74 -3.11
C THR A 10 -21.07 13.92 -1.61
N PHE A 11 -21.76 14.98 -1.21
CA PHE A 11 -22.13 15.19 0.18
C PHE A 11 -23.01 14.06 0.70
N LEU A 12 -24.11 13.74 0.01
CA LEU A 12 -25.02 12.67 0.41
C LEU A 12 -24.33 11.29 0.42
N ALA A 13 -23.59 10.95 -0.64
CA ALA A 13 -22.90 9.67 -0.75
C ALA A 13 -21.82 9.49 0.34
N GLY A 14 -21.16 10.57 0.77
CA GLY A 14 -20.19 10.53 1.86
C GLY A 14 -20.81 10.54 3.25
N THR A 15 -21.91 11.27 3.47
CA THR A 15 -22.53 11.41 4.80
C THR A 15 -23.41 10.22 5.18
N ILE A 16 -24.06 9.55 4.21
CA ILE A 16 -24.96 8.41 4.51
C ILE A 16 -24.23 7.26 5.22
N PRO A 17 -23.06 6.76 4.75
CA PRO A 17 -22.33 5.70 5.45
C PRO A 17 -21.84 6.12 6.84
N ILE A 18 -21.44 7.40 7.00
CA ILE A 18 -21.04 7.95 8.30
C ILE A 18 -22.22 7.88 9.27
N PHE A 19 -23.41 8.29 8.83
CA PHE A 19 -24.61 8.23 9.67
C PHE A 19 -25.03 6.78 9.97
N ALA A 20 -24.96 5.89 8.98
CA ALA A 20 -25.25 4.47 9.13
C ALA A 20 -24.35 3.77 10.14
N PHE A 21 -23.10 4.20 10.26
CA PHE A 21 -22.17 3.67 11.25
C PHE A 21 -22.60 3.96 12.70
N PHE A 22 -23.19 5.13 12.97
CA PHE A 22 -23.61 5.53 14.33
C PHE A 22 -25.05 5.16 14.68
N VAL A 23 -25.93 4.97 13.68
CA VAL A 23 -27.35 4.64 13.89
C VAL A 23 -27.67 3.27 13.26
N PRO A 24 -27.60 2.18 14.03
CA PRO A 24 -27.82 0.83 13.54
C PRO A 24 -29.32 0.50 13.40
N GLU A 25 -30.07 1.28 12.63
CA GLU A 25 -31.44 0.95 12.22
C GLU A 25 -31.48 0.19 10.89
N ARG A 26 -32.39 -0.77 10.78
CA ARG A 26 -32.52 -1.68 9.63
C ARG A 26 -32.66 -0.94 8.28
N HIS A 27 -33.37 0.19 8.26
CA HIS A 27 -33.57 0.97 7.03
C HIS A 27 -32.32 1.73 6.59
N VAL A 28 -31.53 2.24 7.55
CA VAL A 28 -30.28 2.96 7.28
C VAL A 28 -29.18 1.99 6.85
N GLY A 29 -29.12 0.79 7.46
CA GLY A 29 -28.19 -0.27 7.07
C GLY A 29 -28.36 -0.73 5.61
N LEU A 30 -29.60 -0.87 5.13
CA LEU A 30 -29.89 -1.29 3.75
C LEU A 30 -29.37 -0.30 2.69
N VAL A 31 -29.49 1.01 2.95
CA VAL A 31 -28.95 2.04 2.05
C VAL A 31 -27.42 2.01 2.04
N SER A 32 -26.79 1.82 3.21
CA SER A 32 -25.33 1.67 3.30
C SER A 32 -24.82 0.46 2.52
N THR A 33 -25.47 -0.71 2.64
CA THR A 33 -25.08 -1.91 1.89
C THR A 33 -25.19 -1.74 0.38
N GLY A 34 -26.19 -0.98 -0.09
CA GLY A 34 -26.32 -0.59 -1.49
C GLY A 34 -25.15 0.28 -1.95
N LEU A 35 -24.77 1.29 -1.16
CA LEU A 35 -23.61 2.15 -1.43
C LEU A 35 -22.29 1.36 -1.44
N ASP A 36 -22.10 0.43 -0.49
CA ASP A 36 -20.92 -0.43 -0.44
C ASP A 36 -20.81 -1.30 -1.70
N SER A 37 -21.93 -1.86 -2.17
CA SER A 37 -21.98 -2.63 -3.40
C SER A 37 -21.60 -1.78 -4.63
N TRP A 38 -22.10 -0.55 -4.70
CA TRP A 38 -21.71 0.39 -5.77
C TRP A 38 -20.24 0.79 -5.68
N LEU A 39 -19.69 0.99 -4.47
CA LEU A 39 -18.27 1.26 -4.27
C LEU A 39 -17.40 0.10 -4.76
N ILE A 40 -17.78 -1.16 -4.50
CA ILE A 40 -17.08 -2.33 -5.03
C ILE A 40 -17.06 -2.32 -6.56
N ILE A 41 -18.19 -2.01 -7.20
CA ILE A 41 -18.26 -1.88 -8.67
C ILE A 41 -17.32 -0.76 -9.16
N VAL A 42 -17.34 0.41 -8.52
CA VAL A 42 -16.45 1.54 -8.85
C VAL A 42 -14.99 1.15 -8.66
N TYR A 43 -14.62 0.44 -7.59
CA TYR A 43 -13.27 -0.05 -7.37
C TYR A 43 -12.81 -1.03 -8.45
N GLY A 44 -13.71 -1.89 -8.94
CA GLY A 44 -13.45 -2.76 -10.09
C GLY A 44 -13.07 -1.97 -11.34
N PHE A 45 -13.83 -0.93 -11.67
CA PHE A 45 -13.50 -0.04 -12.80
C PHE A 45 -12.24 0.79 -12.55
N ALA A 46 -12.01 1.24 -11.33
CA ALA A 46 -10.80 1.99 -10.95
C ALA A 46 -9.54 1.15 -11.14
N LEU A 47 -9.59 -0.16 -10.81
CA LEU A 47 -8.49 -1.09 -11.07
C LEU A 47 -8.18 -1.17 -12.57
N LEU A 48 -9.21 -1.35 -13.40
CA LEU A 48 -9.04 -1.37 -14.86
C LEU A 48 -8.43 -0.07 -15.40
N LEU A 49 -8.91 1.09 -14.94
CA LEU A 49 -8.33 2.40 -15.28
C LEU A 49 -6.88 2.51 -14.81
N GLY A 50 -6.54 1.96 -13.65
CA GLY A 50 -5.17 1.88 -13.14
C GLY A 50 -4.25 1.10 -14.07
N VAL A 51 -4.70 -0.08 -14.54
CA VAL A 51 -3.96 -0.89 -15.52
C VAL A 51 -3.79 -0.14 -16.84
N VAL A 52 -4.87 0.46 -17.35
CA VAL A 52 -4.82 1.26 -18.58
C VAL A 52 -3.85 2.43 -18.44
N ASN A 53 -3.86 3.14 -17.32
CA ASN A 53 -2.95 4.26 -17.07
C ASN A 53 -1.48 3.80 -17.04
N VAL A 54 -1.18 2.70 -16.36
CA VAL A 54 0.17 2.11 -16.34
C VAL A 54 0.62 1.74 -17.74
N VAL A 55 -0.24 1.09 -18.53
CA VAL A 55 0.06 0.72 -19.92
C VAL A 55 0.32 1.98 -20.75
N GLN A 56 -0.62 2.92 -20.78
CA GLN A 56 -0.51 4.15 -21.58
C GLN A 56 0.73 4.96 -21.22
N MET A 57 0.99 5.19 -19.92
CA MET A 57 2.13 5.99 -19.48
C MET A 57 3.46 5.35 -19.90
N ASN A 58 3.59 4.03 -19.72
CA ASN A 58 4.82 3.33 -20.05
C ASN A 58 4.99 3.12 -21.57
N THR A 59 3.93 2.86 -22.32
CA THR A 59 3.99 2.80 -23.78
C THR A 59 4.35 4.16 -24.38
N ASN A 60 3.81 5.26 -23.87
CA ASN A 60 4.19 6.61 -24.29
C ASN A 60 5.65 6.92 -23.96
N LYS A 61 6.13 6.48 -22.79
CA LYS A 61 7.54 6.60 -22.38
C LYS A 61 8.48 5.83 -23.33
N ILE A 62 8.08 4.64 -23.77
CA ILE A 62 8.82 3.82 -24.75
C ILE A 62 8.82 4.48 -26.12
N LYS A 63 7.66 4.93 -26.62
CA LYS A 63 7.54 5.61 -27.92
C LYS A 63 8.42 6.86 -28.00
N ARG A 64 8.49 7.63 -26.91
CA ARG A 64 9.29 8.86 -26.80
C ARG A 64 10.75 8.61 -26.41
N ARG A 65 11.17 7.35 -26.20
CA ARG A 65 12.53 6.97 -25.73
C ARG A 65 13.01 7.79 -24.54
N ALA A 66 12.10 8.17 -23.64
CA ALA A 66 12.44 8.99 -22.48
C ALA A 66 13.36 8.23 -21.50
N SER A 67 14.01 8.97 -20.60
CA SER A 67 14.97 8.38 -19.65
C SER A 67 14.39 7.18 -18.89
N GLY A 68 15.12 6.06 -18.90
CA GLY A 68 14.67 4.81 -18.28
C GLY A 68 13.55 4.07 -19.02
N TRP A 69 13.37 4.27 -20.34
CA TRP A 69 12.41 3.51 -21.15
C TRP A 69 12.64 1.99 -21.18
N PRO A 70 13.86 1.42 -21.06
CA PRO A 70 14.01 -0.04 -21.06
C PRO A 70 13.29 -0.69 -19.87
N TYR A 71 13.31 -0.05 -18.70
CA TYR A 71 12.61 -0.52 -17.51
C TYR A 71 11.09 -0.54 -17.69
N SER A 72 10.55 0.37 -18.50
CA SER A 72 9.13 0.37 -18.86
C SER A 72 8.74 -0.87 -19.68
N ILE A 73 9.64 -1.42 -20.49
CA ILE A 73 9.39 -2.68 -21.21
C ILE A 73 9.31 -3.84 -20.23
N VAL A 74 10.26 -3.93 -19.29
CA VAL A 74 10.28 -4.97 -18.26
C VAL A 74 8.99 -4.92 -17.43
N LEU A 75 8.54 -3.72 -17.05
CA LEU A 75 7.30 -3.53 -16.30
C LEU A 75 6.07 -3.98 -17.09
N LEU A 76 5.95 -3.60 -18.37
CA LEU A 76 4.82 -4.02 -19.20
C LEU A 76 4.82 -5.52 -19.47
N ALA A 77 5.99 -6.11 -19.71
CA ALA A 77 6.14 -7.55 -19.86
C ALA A 77 5.72 -8.28 -18.58
N GLY A 78 6.20 -7.82 -17.41
CA GLY A 78 5.82 -8.39 -16.11
C GLY A 78 4.31 -8.29 -15.85
N LEU A 79 3.71 -7.14 -16.15
CA LEU A 79 2.26 -6.92 -16.05
C LEU A 79 1.48 -7.91 -16.92
N VAL A 80 1.87 -8.06 -18.19
CA VAL A 80 1.18 -8.97 -19.12
C VAL A 80 1.38 -10.43 -18.73
N ILE A 81 2.60 -10.85 -18.41
CA ILE A 81 2.89 -12.24 -18.06
C ILE A 81 2.15 -12.63 -16.77
N MET A 82 2.34 -11.88 -15.69
CA MET A 82 1.72 -12.17 -14.39
C MET A 82 0.21 -11.99 -14.45
N GLY A 83 -0.28 -10.95 -15.12
CA GLY A 83 -1.70 -10.69 -15.30
C GLY A 83 -2.39 -11.79 -16.11
N SER A 84 -1.77 -12.28 -17.19
CA SER A 84 -2.33 -13.36 -18.01
C SER A 84 -2.41 -14.67 -17.22
N PHE A 85 -1.34 -15.05 -16.51
CA PHE A 85 -1.37 -16.27 -15.69
C PHE A 85 -2.33 -16.15 -14.50
N GLY A 86 -2.49 -14.95 -13.92
CA GLY A 86 -3.47 -14.71 -12.86
C GLY A 86 -4.92 -14.82 -13.36
N LEU A 87 -5.23 -14.18 -14.48
CA LEU A 87 -6.57 -14.22 -15.08
C LEU A 87 -6.93 -15.62 -15.56
N LEU A 88 -6.06 -16.25 -16.35
CA LEU A 88 -6.29 -17.61 -16.86
C LEU A 88 -6.32 -18.64 -15.73
N GLY A 89 -5.47 -18.45 -14.70
CA GLY A 89 -5.50 -19.26 -13.48
C GLY A 89 -6.81 -19.12 -12.70
N SER A 90 -7.44 -17.95 -12.69
CA SER A 90 -8.74 -17.73 -12.04
C SER A 90 -9.92 -18.43 -12.74
N PHE A 91 -9.77 -18.78 -14.02
CA PHE A 91 -10.74 -19.59 -14.77
C PHE A 91 -10.33 -21.08 -14.82
N ASP A 92 -9.46 -21.51 -13.90
CA ASP A 92 -8.94 -22.88 -13.77
C ASP A 92 -8.21 -23.45 -15.02
N VAL A 93 -7.86 -22.61 -15.99
CA VAL A 93 -7.18 -23.02 -17.25
C VAL A 93 -5.83 -23.70 -16.97
N PHE A 94 -5.16 -23.33 -15.88
CA PHE A 94 -3.85 -23.88 -15.47
C PHE A 94 -3.85 -24.55 -14.09
N GLY A 95 -5.03 -24.93 -13.58
CA GLY A 95 -5.18 -25.55 -12.27
C GLY A 95 -5.13 -24.56 -11.10
N GLY A 96 -5.57 -23.32 -11.33
CA GLY A 96 -5.73 -22.29 -10.29
C GLY A 96 -4.58 -21.30 -10.18
N ILE A 97 -4.68 -20.43 -9.16
CA ILE A 97 -3.67 -19.42 -8.78
C ILE A 97 -2.81 -19.86 -7.57
N ALA A 98 -3.21 -20.91 -6.87
CA ALA A 98 -2.51 -21.40 -5.67
C ALA A 98 -1.66 -22.65 -5.99
N THR A 99 -1.02 -23.24 -4.99
CA THR A 99 -0.44 -24.59 -5.13
C THR A 99 -1.56 -25.58 -5.39
N ARG A 100 -1.34 -26.53 -6.31
CA ARG A 100 -2.31 -27.59 -6.57
C ARG A 100 -2.37 -28.57 -5.38
N PRO A 101 -3.47 -29.33 -5.23
CA PRO A 101 -3.60 -30.30 -4.14
C PRO A 101 -2.52 -31.40 -4.12
N ASP A 102 -1.88 -31.67 -5.27
CA ASP A 102 -0.76 -32.62 -5.42
C ASP A 102 0.60 -32.04 -4.99
N GLY A 103 0.64 -30.81 -4.49
CA GLY A 103 1.86 -30.10 -4.12
C GLY A 103 2.62 -29.47 -5.30
N SER A 104 2.16 -29.64 -6.54
CA SER A 104 2.77 -29.00 -7.70
C SER A 104 2.43 -27.50 -7.77
N SER A 105 3.38 -26.71 -8.24
CA SER A 105 3.16 -25.27 -8.43
C SER A 105 2.34 -25.01 -9.70
N THR A 106 1.32 -24.15 -9.60
CA THR A 106 0.67 -23.56 -10.78
C THR A 106 1.61 -22.55 -11.45
N PRO A 107 1.45 -22.26 -12.75
CA PRO A 107 2.28 -21.27 -13.43
C PRO A 107 2.31 -19.90 -12.74
N PHE A 108 1.15 -19.45 -12.24
CA PHE A 108 1.05 -18.22 -11.47
C PHE A 108 1.82 -18.31 -10.15
N ASN A 109 1.62 -19.38 -9.36
CA ASN A 109 2.33 -19.55 -8.08
C ASN A 109 3.85 -19.69 -8.28
N TRP A 110 4.30 -20.41 -9.31
CA TRP A 110 5.71 -20.52 -9.62
C TRP A 110 6.33 -19.15 -9.91
N LEU A 111 5.66 -18.33 -10.74
CA LEU A 111 6.11 -16.98 -11.07
C LEU A 111 6.05 -16.06 -9.84
N TYR A 112 5.02 -16.20 -9.01
CA TYR A 112 4.89 -15.47 -7.76
C TYR A 112 6.07 -15.77 -6.83
N THR A 113 6.37 -17.05 -6.61
CA THR A 113 7.35 -17.50 -5.63
C THR A 113 8.79 -17.33 -6.12
N ASN A 114 9.06 -17.48 -7.41
CA ASN A 114 10.41 -17.45 -7.96
C ASN A 114 10.80 -16.12 -8.62
N ALA A 115 9.82 -15.28 -8.99
CA ALA A 115 10.11 -13.96 -9.56
C ALA A 115 9.57 -12.84 -8.67
N PHE A 116 8.27 -12.81 -8.40
CA PHE A 116 7.67 -11.68 -7.69
C PHE A 116 8.21 -11.52 -6.25
N LEU A 117 8.20 -12.60 -5.46
CA LEU A 117 8.67 -12.57 -4.07
C LEU A 117 10.16 -12.20 -3.96
N PRO A 118 11.11 -12.80 -4.71
CA PRO A 118 12.51 -12.39 -4.65
C PRO A 118 12.72 -10.96 -5.11
N LEU A 119 12.07 -10.51 -6.19
CA LEU A 119 12.19 -9.13 -6.68
C LEU A 119 11.67 -8.13 -5.65
N GLN A 120 10.53 -8.42 -5.01
CA GLN A 120 10.03 -7.62 -3.90
C GLN A 120 11.03 -7.60 -2.73
N GLY A 121 11.63 -8.75 -2.40
CA GLY A 121 12.68 -8.87 -1.41
C GLY A 121 13.91 -8.02 -1.72
N THR A 122 14.34 -7.95 -2.98
CA THR A 122 15.47 -7.08 -3.39
C THR A 122 15.16 -5.60 -3.21
N MET A 123 13.94 -5.16 -3.51
CA MET A 123 13.53 -3.77 -3.24
C MET A 123 13.60 -3.45 -1.74
N PHE A 124 13.08 -4.33 -0.88
CA PHE A 124 13.16 -4.12 0.57
C PHE A 124 14.60 -4.18 1.09
N ALA A 125 15.44 -5.09 0.57
CA ALA A 125 16.84 -5.18 0.94
C ALA A 125 17.62 -3.92 0.55
N LEU A 126 17.40 -3.39 -0.67
CA LEU A 126 18.02 -2.14 -1.12
C LEU A 126 17.54 -0.95 -0.27
N LEU A 127 16.24 -0.86 0.03
CA LEU A 127 15.71 0.17 0.92
C LEU A 127 16.35 0.10 2.31
N ALA A 128 16.45 -1.09 2.90
CA ALA A 128 17.09 -1.29 4.19
C ALA A 128 18.57 -0.90 4.15
N PHE A 129 19.30 -1.31 3.10
CA PHE A 129 20.71 -0.97 2.92
C PHE A 129 20.91 0.55 2.78
N PHE A 130 20.14 1.22 1.92
CA PHE A 130 20.24 2.67 1.73
C PHE A 130 19.79 3.45 2.96
N MET A 131 18.73 3.02 3.64
CA MET A 131 18.32 3.60 4.91
C MET A 131 19.42 3.45 5.96
N ALA A 132 20.02 2.27 6.11
CA ALA A 132 21.11 2.04 7.04
C ALA A 132 22.35 2.87 6.71
N SER A 133 22.75 2.95 5.43
CA SER A 133 23.89 3.75 4.97
C SER A 133 23.66 5.25 5.18
N ALA A 134 22.48 5.76 4.81
CA ALA A 134 22.10 7.15 5.03
C ALA A 134 22.01 7.48 6.52
N SER A 135 21.40 6.60 7.30
CA SER A 135 21.29 6.72 8.76
C SER A 135 22.66 6.69 9.42
N TYR A 136 23.55 5.77 9.04
CA TYR A 136 24.92 5.73 9.56
C TYR A 136 25.67 7.04 9.26
N ARG A 137 25.56 7.56 8.03
CA ARG A 137 26.17 8.84 7.65
C ARG A 137 25.53 10.05 8.36
N ALA A 138 24.23 9.98 8.66
CA ALA A 138 23.49 11.02 9.40
C ALA A 138 23.66 10.92 10.93
N PHE A 139 23.93 9.73 11.46
CA PHE A 139 24.13 9.43 12.89
C PHE A 139 25.59 9.49 13.31
N ARG A 140 26.54 9.53 12.37
CA ARG A 140 27.96 9.81 12.63
C ARG A 140 28.13 11.28 13.05
N ALA A 141 27.82 11.51 14.33
CA ALA A 141 28.08 12.70 15.14
C ALA A 141 27.27 13.97 14.81
N ARG A 142 26.18 14.19 15.58
CA ARG A 142 25.79 15.56 15.95
C ARG A 142 25.03 15.69 17.28
N ASN A 143 24.30 14.67 17.74
CA ASN A 143 23.50 14.75 18.98
C ASN A 143 23.34 13.41 19.72
N VAL A 144 22.94 13.50 21.00
CA VAL A 144 22.80 12.34 21.92
C VAL A 144 21.65 11.44 21.49
N GLU A 145 20.58 12.03 20.95
CA GLU A 145 19.37 11.34 20.51
C GLU A 145 19.66 10.37 19.36
N ALA A 146 20.43 10.78 18.35
CA ALA A 146 20.83 9.91 17.24
C ALA A 146 21.67 8.72 17.71
N THR A 147 22.52 8.92 18.73
CA THR A 147 23.34 7.85 19.30
C THR A 147 22.47 6.82 20.02
N ILE A 148 21.49 7.29 20.81
CA ILE A 148 20.51 6.41 21.47
C ILE A 148 19.72 5.59 20.45
N LEU A 149 19.27 6.23 19.36
CA LEU A 149 18.55 5.55 18.28
C LEU A 149 19.41 4.49 17.57
N LEU A 150 20.68 4.80 17.29
CA LEU A 150 21.61 3.86 16.68
C LEU A 150 21.85 2.63 17.56
N ILE A 151 22.08 2.84 18.87
CA ILE A 151 22.26 1.75 19.83
C ILE A 151 20.99 0.90 19.91
N ALA A 152 19.82 1.53 20.01
CA ALA A 152 18.53 0.82 20.03
C ALA A 152 18.33 -0.02 18.76
N ALA A 153 18.67 0.51 17.59
CA ALA A 153 18.59 -0.22 16.32
C ALA A 153 19.54 -1.43 16.29
N LEU A 154 20.78 -1.29 16.76
CA LEU A 154 21.74 -2.39 16.84
C LEU A 154 21.25 -3.51 17.77
N ILE A 155 20.73 -3.15 18.96
CA ILE A 155 20.17 -4.13 19.91
C ILE A 155 19.02 -4.90 19.27
N VAL A 156 18.08 -4.19 18.63
CA VAL A 156 16.91 -4.80 17.98
C VAL A 156 17.30 -5.70 16.82
N MET A 157 18.24 -5.28 15.97
CA MET A 157 18.71 -6.11 14.87
C MET A 157 19.39 -7.38 15.38
N PHE A 158 20.21 -7.28 16.43
CA PHE A 158 20.88 -8.43 17.01
C PHE A 158 19.90 -9.38 17.72
N GLY A 159 18.94 -8.85 18.46
CA GLY A 159 17.95 -9.65 19.18
C GLY A 159 16.90 -10.34 18.31
N ARG A 160 16.73 -9.94 17.05
CA ARG A 160 15.82 -10.61 16.09
C ARG A 160 16.47 -11.75 15.30
N ILE A 161 17.78 -11.93 15.38
CA ILE A 161 18.49 -13.03 14.72
C ILE A 161 18.56 -14.21 15.70
N PRO A 162 18.38 -15.47 15.25
CA PRO A 162 18.47 -16.66 16.12
C PRO A 162 19.77 -16.72 16.96
N PHE A 163 20.85 -16.15 16.42
CA PHE A 163 22.15 -16.02 17.10
C PHE A 163 22.08 -15.17 18.38
N GLY A 164 21.21 -14.16 18.45
CA GLY A 164 21.06 -13.29 19.61
C GLY A 164 20.61 -14.06 20.85
N GLU A 165 19.70 -15.02 20.69
CA GLU A 165 19.23 -15.90 21.77
C GLU A 165 20.32 -16.85 22.26
N MET A 166 21.16 -17.35 21.34
CA MET A 166 22.31 -18.22 21.69
C MET A 166 23.36 -17.49 22.54
N VAL A 167 23.57 -16.19 22.30
CA VAL A 167 24.55 -15.38 23.05
C VAL A 167 24.01 -14.98 24.42
N SER A 168 22.78 -14.48 24.50
CA SER A 168 22.15 -14.14 25.78
C SER A 168 20.65 -13.96 25.64
N LYS A 169 19.90 -14.51 26.60
CA LYS A 169 18.43 -14.33 26.72
C LYS A 169 18.02 -12.87 26.94
N TRP A 170 18.96 -11.98 27.29
CA TRP A 170 18.66 -10.57 27.53
C TRP A 170 18.39 -9.78 26.23
N PHE A 171 19.05 -10.12 25.12
CA PHE A 171 18.87 -9.40 23.84
C PHE A 171 17.43 -9.50 23.30
N PRO A 172 16.78 -10.69 23.27
CA PRO A 172 15.37 -10.80 22.89
C PRO A 172 14.43 -10.00 23.80
N ILE A 173 14.64 -10.04 25.13
CA ILE A 173 13.78 -9.35 26.10
C ILE A 173 13.82 -7.82 25.89
N VAL A 174 15.02 -7.26 25.75
CA VAL A 174 15.17 -5.82 25.51
C VAL A 174 14.60 -5.43 24.15
N THR A 175 14.82 -6.27 23.13
CA THR A 175 14.24 -6.07 21.79
C THR A 175 12.72 -6.03 21.85
N GLU A 176 12.09 -6.98 22.55
CA GLU A 176 10.65 -7.03 22.73
C GLU A 176 10.13 -5.82 23.50
N TRP A 177 10.84 -5.37 24.53
CA TRP A 177 10.47 -4.15 25.25
C TRP A 177 10.53 -2.91 24.36
N ILE A 178 11.62 -2.71 23.59
CA ILE A 178 11.78 -1.59 22.64
C ILE A 178 10.67 -1.64 21.58
N MET A 179 10.42 -2.82 21.02
CA MET A 179 9.43 -2.99 19.97
C MET A 179 8.00 -2.81 20.50
N GLY A 180 7.68 -3.36 21.67
CA GLY A 180 6.33 -3.43 22.23
C GLY A 180 5.87 -2.18 22.98
N LYS A 181 6.80 -1.36 23.50
CA LYS A 181 6.47 -0.14 24.24
C LYS A 181 6.71 1.12 23.40
N PRO A 182 7.94 1.65 23.25
CA PRO A 182 8.16 2.93 22.55
C PRO A 182 7.88 2.84 21.05
N ASN A 183 8.28 1.76 20.37
CA ASN A 183 8.05 1.63 18.94
C ASN A 183 6.55 1.49 18.62
N MET A 184 5.80 0.67 19.36
CA MET A 184 4.34 0.60 19.22
C MET A 184 3.66 1.94 19.53
N ALA A 185 4.14 2.70 20.51
CA ALA A 185 3.61 4.04 20.81
C ALA A 185 3.81 5.00 19.64
N ALA A 186 5.02 5.05 19.06
CA ALA A 186 5.32 5.85 17.89
C ALA A 186 4.50 5.43 16.66
N GLN A 187 4.42 4.12 16.38
CA GLN A 187 3.64 3.58 15.27
C GLN A 187 2.16 3.93 15.40
N ARG A 188 1.59 3.84 16.61
CA ARG A 188 0.21 4.27 16.88
C ARG A 188 0.03 5.76 16.62
N GLY A 189 0.96 6.61 17.05
CA GLY A 189 0.95 8.04 16.75
C GLY A 189 0.93 8.33 15.24
N ILE A 190 1.80 7.66 14.48
CA ILE A 190 1.86 7.77 13.01
C ILE A 190 0.54 7.30 12.38
N MET A 191 0.00 6.16 12.80
CA MET A 191 -1.26 5.63 12.28
C MET A 191 -2.44 6.56 12.58
N ILE A 192 -2.52 7.10 13.80
CA ILE A 192 -3.56 8.08 14.18
C ILE A 192 -3.41 9.35 13.33
N GLY A 193 -2.20 9.86 13.18
CA GLY A 193 -1.93 11.05 12.35
C GLY A 193 -2.31 10.83 10.89
N ALA A 194 -1.94 9.69 10.31
CA ALA A 194 -2.31 9.33 8.94
C ALA A 194 -3.82 9.16 8.77
N ALA A 195 -4.49 8.49 9.73
CA ALA A 195 -5.93 8.31 9.71
C ALA A 195 -6.69 9.64 9.84
N LEU A 196 -6.27 10.52 10.74
CA LEU A 196 -6.83 11.88 10.87
C LEU A 196 -6.58 12.71 9.61
N GLY A 197 -5.40 12.59 8.99
CA GLY A 197 -5.09 13.23 7.72
C GLY A 197 -6.01 12.77 6.59
N ALA A 198 -6.22 11.45 6.46
CA ALA A 198 -7.15 10.87 5.50
C ALA A 198 -8.60 11.30 5.76
N ALA A 199 -9.03 11.30 7.03
CA ALA A 199 -10.37 11.75 7.43
C ALA A 199 -10.60 13.23 7.12
N SER A 200 -9.59 14.08 7.37
CA SER A 200 -9.64 15.50 7.04
C SER A 200 -9.78 15.73 5.53
N MET A 201 -9.01 15.02 4.70
CA MET A 201 -9.14 15.08 3.24
C MET A 201 -10.53 14.60 2.78
N ALA A 202 -11.02 13.49 3.32
CA ALA A 202 -12.36 12.98 3.01
C ALA A 202 -13.45 14.02 3.37
N LEU A 203 -13.36 14.65 4.55
CA LEU A 203 -14.30 15.70 4.95
C LEU A 203 -14.23 16.92 4.02
N ARG A 204 -13.04 17.36 3.62
CA ARG A 204 -12.88 18.45 2.63
C ARG A 204 -13.53 18.12 1.29
N VAL A 205 -13.47 16.86 0.85
CA VAL A 205 -14.14 16.37 -0.36
C VAL A 205 -15.66 16.34 -0.18
N ILE A 206 -16.17 15.80 0.93
CA ILE A 206 -17.61 15.70 1.25
C ILE A 206 -18.25 17.09 1.34
N LEU A 207 -17.60 18.03 2.03
CA LEU A 207 -18.04 19.41 2.15
C LEU A 207 -17.85 20.22 0.85
N GLY A 208 -17.22 19.63 -0.17
CA GLY A 208 -17.01 20.28 -1.45
C GLY A 208 -16.00 21.43 -1.41
N ILE A 209 -15.13 21.47 -0.39
CA ILE A 209 -14.01 22.41 -0.30
C ILE A 209 -12.94 22.01 -1.32
N GLU A 210 -12.66 20.71 -1.42
CA GLU A 210 -11.74 20.15 -2.39
C GLU A 210 -12.52 19.63 -3.61
N ARG A 211 -12.29 20.22 -4.78
CA ARG A 211 -13.06 19.95 -6.02
C ARG A 211 -12.20 19.43 -7.17
N SER A 212 -10.96 19.06 -6.89
CA SER A 212 -9.98 18.57 -7.88
C SER A 212 -10.50 17.37 -8.66
N TYR A 213 -11.27 16.48 -8.01
CA TYR A 213 -11.88 15.31 -8.63
C TYR A 213 -12.96 15.62 -9.67
N LEU A 214 -13.55 16.82 -9.67
CA LEU A 214 -14.55 17.22 -10.66
C LEU A 214 -13.92 17.59 -12.02
N GLY A 215 -12.59 17.51 -12.15
CA GLY A 215 -11.87 17.95 -13.35
C GLY A 215 -11.90 19.47 -13.57
N ILE A 216 -12.41 20.21 -12.57
CA ILE A 216 -12.47 21.67 -12.56
C ILE A 216 -11.21 22.17 -11.86
N GLY A 217 -10.05 21.87 -12.43
CA GLY A 217 -8.81 22.53 -12.03
C GLY A 217 -8.85 23.97 -12.51
N LYS A 218 -8.87 24.93 -11.59
CA LYS A 218 -8.37 26.28 -11.89
C LYS A 218 -6.92 26.10 -12.34
N GLY A 219 -6.62 26.55 -13.56
CA GLY A 219 -5.27 26.99 -13.86
C GLY A 219 -5.03 28.26 -13.06
N GLU A 220 -4.42 28.09 -11.89
CA GLU A 220 -3.66 29.10 -11.15
C GLU A 220 -2.40 28.38 -10.62
#